data_AF-A0A3M8L0N7-F1
#
_entry.id   AF-A0A3M8L0N7-F1
#
_cell.length_a   1.000
_cell.length_b   1.000
_cell.length_c   1.000
_cell.angle_alpha   90.00
_cell.angle_beta   90.00
_cell.angle_gamma   90.00
#
_symmetry.space_group_name_H-M   'P 1'
#
loop_
_entity.id
_entity.type
_entity.pdbx_description
1 polymer ?
#
loop_
_entity_poly.entity_id
_entity_poly.type
_entity_poly.pdbx_seq_one_letter_code
_entity_poly.pdbx_strand_id
1 'polypeptide(L)'
;MTLLASDPDVDQPDGVDPIRVFEEMTRKLQELAPVGTAGGLNDEQALRFAGAVEKLGRLVDAHRVAVVSDISHRSRPELLEKKLSTRKGCRNEVELLERVTLVSGATVRRRLRLGKNFRSGMTLTGEPIPAAFPVIGAAVAAGALGLDGADAIITVLTPGLPRVHPDQLGLAEAALVAAATGTSGEDSGEDSGEDGGVPVSADLSRVQAALWLAHLNPDGAEPREVQAMQNRGLRFGREQGGLIPVTGMLMPETAAAAKRVIDAYMSPRTAPVAFIDEELAARGETRDPGDTRTPDQKRHDIFAVIVATAAKATETPTIAGDAPTVLVSVRQEDLAANRGVGHIDGVETPISMDAVRQMICAGGLQKVVLKKNGKIVELGTKERTFNRAQRRAIMLRDGGCIIP
;
A
#
# COMPACT_ATOMS: atom_id res chain seq x y z
N MET A 1 11.41 27.29 -9.75
CA MET A 1 11.25 28.08 -8.52
C MET A 1 12.61 28.20 -7.84
N THR A 2 13.42 29.20 -8.20
CA THR A 2 14.68 29.46 -7.49
C THR A 2 14.31 30.23 -6.23
N LEU A 3 14.10 29.52 -5.11
CA LEU A 3 13.98 30.15 -3.80
C LEU A 3 15.36 30.68 -3.40
N LEU A 4 15.72 31.85 -3.94
CA LEU A 4 16.87 32.62 -3.45
C LEU A 4 16.66 32.94 -1.98
N ALA A 5 17.74 32.90 -1.20
CA ALA A 5 17.73 33.26 0.20
C ALA A 5 17.21 34.70 0.36
N SER A 6 16.01 34.88 0.94
CA SER A 6 15.57 36.20 1.37
C SER A 6 16.43 36.64 2.57
N ASP A 7 17.13 37.76 2.40
CA ASP A 7 17.87 38.44 3.45
C ASP A 7 16.84 39.17 4.35
N PRO A 8 16.83 38.93 5.69
CA PRO A 8 15.88 39.57 6.60
C PRO A 8 16.02 41.10 6.70
N ASP A 9 17.10 41.70 6.19
CA ASP A 9 17.35 43.14 6.20
C ASP A 9 17.04 43.85 4.86
N VAL A 10 16.47 43.15 3.87
CA VAL A 10 16.01 43.78 2.62
C VAL A 10 14.61 44.36 2.84
N ASP A 11 14.46 45.67 2.64
CA ASP A 11 13.18 46.36 2.61
C ASP A 11 12.20 45.62 1.68
N GLN A 12 10.99 45.40 2.17
CA GLN A 12 9.93 44.74 1.42
C GLN A 12 9.75 45.54 0.12
N PRO A 13 9.93 44.92 -1.07
CA PRO A 13 9.87 45.67 -2.32
C PRO A 13 8.52 46.40 -2.42
N ASP A 14 8.49 47.59 -3.03
CA ASP A 14 7.31 48.45 -3.31
C ASP A 14 6.23 47.77 -4.21
N GLY A 15 6.10 46.45 -4.15
CA GLY A 15 5.21 45.61 -4.93
C GLY A 15 3.92 45.21 -4.21
N VAL A 16 3.13 44.40 -4.91
CA VAL A 16 1.85 43.85 -4.45
C VAL A 16 2.02 43.13 -3.11
N ASP A 17 1.26 43.54 -2.10
CA ASP A 17 1.22 42.87 -0.79
C ASP A 17 0.63 41.45 -0.95
N PRO A 18 1.46 40.39 -0.81
CA PRO A 18 1.00 39.02 -1.03
C PRO A 18 -0.03 38.58 0.01
N ILE A 19 -0.02 39.14 1.22
CA ILE A 19 -1.00 38.80 2.26
C ILE A 19 -2.38 39.24 1.80
N ARG A 20 -2.50 40.50 1.39
CA ARG A 20 -3.74 41.07 0.87
C ARG A 20 -4.28 40.29 -0.33
N VAL A 21 -3.42 39.84 -1.25
CA VAL A 21 -3.85 39.01 -2.39
C VAL A 21 -4.54 37.71 -1.93
N PHE A 22 -3.94 36.98 -0.99
CA PHE A 22 -4.50 35.73 -0.48
C PHE A 22 -5.80 35.96 0.31
N GLU A 23 -5.88 37.04 1.08
CA GLU A 23 -7.11 37.44 1.79
C GLU A 23 -8.25 37.77 0.81
N GLU A 24 -7.96 38.54 -0.24
CA GLU A 24 -8.95 38.88 -1.28
C GLU A 24 -9.42 37.66 -2.07
N MET A 25 -8.51 36.74 -2.43
CA MET A 25 -8.87 35.48 -3.09
C MET A 25 -9.74 34.60 -2.19
N THR A 26 -9.41 34.50 -0.90
CA THR A 26 -10.19 33.71 0.08
C THR A 26 -11.62 34.23 0.17
N ARG A 27 -11.78 35.56 0.30
CA ARG A 27 -13.10 36.21 0.35
C ARG A 27 -13.89 35.97 -0.93
N LYS A 28 -13.29 36.19 -2.10
CA LYS A 28 -13.95 35.96 -3.40
C LYS A 28 -14.37 34.50 -3.59
N LEU A 29 -13.54 33.55 -3.15
CA LEU A 29 -13.86 32.12 -3.25
C LEU A 29 -15.07 31.77 -2.37
N GLN A 30 -15.12 32.29 -1.14
CA GLN A 30 -16.25 32.10 -0.23
C GLN A 30 -17.56 32.69 -0.77
N GLU A 31 -17.48 33.84 -1.43
CA GLU A 31 -18.64 34.55 -2.00
C GLU A 31 -19.16 33.87 -3.29
N LEU A 32 -18.25 33.52 -4.21
CA LEU A 32 -18.61 33.11 -5.58
C LEU A 32 -18.72 31.58 -5.76
N ALA A 33 -18.09 30.78 -4.89
CA ALA A 33 -18.06 29.33 -4.99
C ALA A 33 -18.19 28.67 -3.59
N PRO A 34 -19.36 28.77 -2.94
CA PRO A 34 -19.59 28.15 -1.64
C PRO A 34 -19.45 26.62 -1.71
N VAL A 35 -19.12 25.99 -0.58
CA VAL A 35 -18.84 24.54 -0.51
C VAL A 35 -19.99 23.68 -1.06
N GLY A 36 -21.24 24.14 -0.95
CA GLY A 36 -22.41 23.46 -1.47
C GLY A 36 -22.56 23.46 -3.00
N THR A 37 -21.76 24.23 -3.74
CA THR A 37 -21.86 24.36 -5.20
C THR A 37 -21.79 23.02 -5.92
N ALA A 38 -20.99 22.07 -5.42
CA ALA A 38 -20.82 20.75 -6.04
C ALA A 38 -22.13 19.94 -6.13
N GLY A 39 -23.05 20.10 -5.18
CA GLY A 39 -24.30 19.32 -5.13
C GLY A 39 -25.33 19.69 -6.19
N GLY A 40 -25.14 20.82 -6.89
CA GLY A 40 -26.05 21.31 -7.93
C GLY A 40 -25.54 21.12 -9.37
N LEU A 41 -24.36 20.51 -9.55
CA LEU A 41 -23.73 20.32 -10.85
C LEU A 41 -24.13 18.98 -11.47
N ASN A 42 -24.26 18.94 -12.80
CA ASN A 42 -24.32 17.66 -13.51
C ASN A 42 -22.95 16.96 -13.54
N ASP A 43 -22.89 15.69 -13.95
CA ASP A 43 -21.65 14.89 -13.91
C ASP A 43 -20.46 15.55 -14.64
N GLU A 44 -20.69 16.09 -15.84
CA GLU A 44 -19.64 16.76 -16.63
C GLU A 44 -19.14 18.04 -15.95
N GLN A 45 -20.07 18.85 -15.44
CA GLN A 45 -19.76 20.07 -14.69
C GLN A 45 -19.05 19.76 -13.38
N ALA A 46 -19.45 18.70 -12.67
CA ALA A 46 -18.84 18.26 -11.43
C ALA A 46 -17.38 17.84 -11.65
N LEU A 47 -17.10 17.09 -12.72
CA LEU A 47 -15.73 16.71 -13.09
C LEU A 47 -14.87 17.93 -13.46
N ARG A 48 -15.39 18.86 -14.27
CA ARG A 48 -14.69 20.11 -14.59
C ARG A 48 -14.44 20.97 -13.35
N PHE A 49 -15.42 21.07 -12.46
CA PHE A 49 -15.33 21.81 -11.21
C PHE A 49 -14.29 21.19 -10.26
N ALA A 50 -14.28 19.87 -10.11
CA ALA A 50 -13.25 19.16 -9.35
C ALA A 50 -11.84 19.46 -9.90
N GLY A 51 -11.66 19.42 -11.22
CA GLY A 51 -10.39 19.78 -11.86
C GLY A 51 -9.96 21.23 -11.61
N ALA A 52 -10.90 22.18 -11.65
CA ALA A 52 -10.63 23.60 -11.37
C ALA A 52 -10.25 23.84 -9.90
N VAL A 53 -10.95 23.21 -8.96
CA VAL A 53 -10.63 23.28 -7.52
C VAL A 53 -9.24 22.70 -7.25
N GLU A 54 -8.92 21.55 -7.84
CA GLU A 54 -7.60 20.95 -7.72
C GLU A 54 -6.50 21.82 -8.32
N LYS A 55 -6.73 22.48 -9.47
CA LYS A 55 -5.76 23.41 -10.06
C LYS A 55 -5.45 24.59 -9.13
N LEU A 56 -6.47 25.17 -8.50
CA LEU A 56 -6.27 26.20 -7.47
C LEU A 56 -5.54 25.63 -6.24
N GLY A 57 -5.94 24.45 -5.79
CA GLY A 57 -5.33 23.73 -4.67
C GLY A 57 -3.83 23.52 -4.86
N ARG A 58 -3.39 23.11 -6.06
CA ARG A 58 -1.97 22.92 -6.38
C ARG A 58 -1.16 24.21 -6.27
N LEU A 59 -1.70 25.35 -6.72
CA LEU A 59 -1.04 26.65 -6.55
C LEU A 59 -0.92 27.04 -5.08
N VAL A 60 -1.98 26.84 -4.29
CA VAL A 60 -1.95 27.08 -2.83
C VAL A 60 -0.93 26.15 -2.15
N ASP A 61 -0.86 24.90 -2.57
CA ASP A 61 0.09 23.92 -2.05
C ASP A 61 1.55 24.25 -2.39
N ALA A 62 1.80 24.78 -3.59
CA ALA A 62 3.12 25.31 -3.95
C ALA A 62 3.55 26.43 -3.00
N HIS A 63 2.64 27.38 -2.71
CA HIS A 63 2.90 28.45 -1.74
C HIS A 63 3.12 27.91 -0.32
N ARG A 64 2.33 26.92 0.11
CA ARG A 64 2.52 26.26 1.41
C ARG A 64 3.90 25.63 1.55
N VAL A 65 4.42 24.99 0.49
CA VAL A 65 5.78 24.44 0.49
C VAL A 65 6.84 25.54 0.47
N ALA A 66 6.65 26.58 -0.36
CA ALA A 66 7.58 27.70 -0.46
C ALA A 66 7.74 28.46 0.87
N VAL A 67 6.63 28.85 1.51
CA VAL A 67 6.61 29.57 2.79
C VAL A 67 7.27 28.76 3.91
N VAL A 68 6.91 27.48 4.01
CA VAL A 68 7.50 26.57 5.02
C VAL A 68 9.01 26.44 4.81
N SER A 69 9.47 26.37 3.57
CA SER A 69 10.89 26.25 3.23
C SER A 69 11.67 27.53 3.55
N ASP A 70 11.10 28.70 3.29
CA ASP A 70 11.70 29.99 3.64
C ASP A 70 11.77 30.18 5.16
N ILE A 71 10.70 29.88 5.89
CA ILE A 71 10.68 29.96 7.36
C ILE A 71 11.70 29.00 7.99
N SER A 72 11.86 27.80 7.45
CA SER A 72 12.90 26.85 7.89
C SER A 72 14.30 27.40 7.64
N HIS A 73 14.53 28.02 6.48
CA HIS A 73 15.82 28.66 6.18
C HIS A 73 16.16 29.80 7.13
N ARG A 74 15.16 30.60 7.54
CA ARG A 74 15.31 31.68 8.55
C ARG A 74 15.38 31.16 9.99
N SER A 75 15.12 29.87 10.20
CA SER A 75 15.19 29.20 11.50
C SER A 75 16.36 28.21 11.61
N ARG A 76 17.28 28.23 10.63
CA ARG A 76 18.36 27.25 10.51
C ARG A 76 19.33 27.28 11.71
N PRO A 77 19.91 26.13 12.11
CA PRO A 77 20.78 26.04 13.28
C PRO A 77 21.92 27.06 13.35
N GLU A 78 22.47 27.42 12.19
CA GLU A 78 23.61 28.30 11.98
C GLU A 78 23.34 29.75 12.42
N LEU A 79 22.07 30.14 12.57
CA LEU A 79 21.69 31.49 13.01
C LEU A 79 21.67 31.65 14.53
N LEU A 80 21.89 30.58 15.31
CA LEU A 80 21.93 30.60 16.79
C LEU A 80 20.73 31.35 17.40
N GLU A 81 20.95 32.43 18.14
CA GLU A 81 19.89 33.24 18.77
C GLU A 81 19.07 34.06 17.75
N LYS A 82 19.62 34.30 16.56
CA LYS A 82 18.93 35.03 15.47
C LYS A 82 17.90 34.16 14.75
N LYS A 83 17.80 32.85 15.06
CA LYS A 83 16.78 31.95 14.49
C LYS A 83 15.39 32.53 14.66
N LEU A 84 14.61 32.56 13.58
CA LEU A 84 13.25 33.05 13.59
C LEU A 84 12.38 32.30 14.62
N SER A 85 12.50 30.96 14.71
CA SER A 85 11.78 30.16 15.72
C SER A 85 12.10 30.60 17.14
N THR A 86 13.37 30.80 17.48
CA THR A 86 13.81 31.24 18.82
C THR A 86 13.31 32.65 19.12
N ARG A 87 13.43 33.60 18.19
CA ARG A 87 12.89 34.96 18.33
C ARG A 87 11.37 35.01 18.51
N LYS A 88 10.66 33.98 18.04
CA LYS A 88 9.21 33.82 18.19
C LYS A 88 8.82 32.86 19.33
N GLY A 89 9.76 32.52 20.23
CA GLY A 89 9.49 31.71 21.42
C GLY A 89 9.14 30.24 21.16
N CYS A 90 9.53 29.70 20.00
CA CYS A 90 9.30 28.31 19.61
C CYS A 90 10.62 27.52 19.66
N ARG A 91 10.55 26.23 20.01
CA ARG A 91 11.72 25.36 20.14
C ARG A 91 12.40 25.10 18.80
N ASN A 92 11.62 25.01 17.73
CA ASN A 92 12.08 24.79 16.37
C ASN A 92 11.08 25.36 15.34
N GLU A 93 11.45 25.32 14.06
CA GLU A 93 10.63 25.78 12.95
C GLU A 93 9.33 24.99 12.80
N VAL A 94 9.32 23.71 13.18
CA VAL A 94 8.13 22.86 13.10
C VAL A 94 7.07 23.35 14.07
N GLU A 95 7.42 23.57 15.34
CA GLU A 95 6.51 24.11 16.35
C GLU A 95 6.00 25.50 15.96
N LEU A 96 6.88 26.37 15.43
CA LEU A 96 6.47 27.69 14.95
C LEU A 96 5.40 27.57 13.85
N LEU A 97 5.64 26.72 12.86
CA LEU A 97 4.72 26.52 11.73
C LEU A 97 3.43 25.82 12.16
N GLU A 98 3.46 24.87 13.09
CA GLU A 98 2.25 24.26 13.67
C GLU A 98 1.35 25.33 14.31
N ARG A 99 1.93 26.24 15.12
CA ARG A 99 1.17 27.29 15.79
C ARG A 99 0.58 28.33 14.84
N VAL A 100 1.31 28.70 13.79
CA VAL A 100 0.87 29.72 12.82
C VAL A 100 -0.12 29.16 11.80
N THR A 101 0.08 27.92 11.35
CA THR A 101 -0.70 27.32 10.25
C THR A 101 -1.79 26.35 10.70
N LEU A 102 -1.81 26.00 11.99
CA LEU A 102 -2.78 25.09 12.63
C LEU A 102 -2.81 23.67 12.02
N VAL A 103 -1.73 23.26 11.36
CA VAL A 103 -1.58 21.88 10.85
C VAL A 103 -0.69 21.06 11.78
N SER A 104 -0.77 19.73 11.67
CA SER A 104 0.09 18.83 12.43
C SER A 104 1.56 18.91 11.99
N GLY A 105 2.48 18.59 12.89
CA GLY A 105 3.91 18.53 12.59
C GLY A 105 4.26 17.50 11.53
N ALA A 106 3.46 16.44 11.37
CA ALA A 106 3.61 15.51 10.25
C ALA A 106 3.41 16.21 8.90
N THR A 107 2.38 17.06 8.78
CA THR A 107 2.12 17.87 7.59
C THR A 107 3.24 18.88 7.33
N VAL A 108 3.70 19.57 8.38
CA VAL A 108 4.83 20.52 8.25
C VAL A 108 6.09 19.81 7.78
N ARG A 109 6.46 18.68 8.40
CA ARG A 109 7.65 17.90 8.02
C ARG A 109 7.56 17.39 6.59
N ARG A 110 6.37 16.96 6.14
CA ARG A 110 6.14 16.54 4.75
C ARG A 110 6.45 17.70 3.78
N ARG A 111 5.92 18.90 4.05
CA ARG A 111 6.17 20.11 3.25
C ARG A 111 7.65 20.50 3.26
N LEU A 112 8.32 20.43 4.41
CA LEU A 112 9.77 20.68 4.54
C LEU A 112 10.60 19.70 3.72
N ARG A 113 10.28 18.40 3.79
CA ARG A 113 10.97 17.36 3.01
C ARG A 113 10.87 17.64 1.50
N LEU A 114 9.67 17.97 1.01
CA LEU A 114 9.47 18.33 -0.39
C LEU A 114 10.24 19.61 -0.76
N GLY A 115 10.07 20.66 0.03
CA GLY A 115 10.68 21.96 -0.23
C GLY A 115 12.20 21.97 -0.31
N LYS A 116 12.88 21.11 0.46
CA LYS A 116 14.35 20.92 0.36
C LYS A 116 14.81 20.56 -1.05
N ASN A 117 14.00 19.84 -1.83
CA ASN A 117 14.35 19.41 -3.17
C ASN A 117 14.23 20.52 -4.22
N PHE A 118 13.49 21.58 -3.92
CA PHE A 118 13.21 22.68 -4.86
C PHE A 118 14.12 23.89 -4.66
N ARG A 119 14.94 23.90 -3.61
CA ARG A 119 15.82 25.03 -3.31
C ARG A 119 17.17 24.86 -4.00
N SER A 120 17.62 25.92 -4.67
CA SER A 120 19.01 26.08 -5.07
C SER A 120 19.89 26.30 -3.83
N GLY A 121 21.07 25.67 -3.83
CA GLY A 121 22.11 25.90 -2.83
C GLY A 121 23.15 26.91 -3.32
N MET A 122 24.20 27.09 -2.51
CA MET A 122 25.43 27.78 -2.90
C MET A 122 26.62 26.87 -2.57
N THR A 123 27.63 26.86 -3.44
CA THR A 123 28.92 26.22 -3.17
C THR A 123 29.70 27.03 -2.13
N LEU A 124 30.80 26.45 -1.63
CA LEU A 124 31.73 27.16 -0.75
C LEU A 124 32.36 28.39 -1.42
N THR A 125 32.43 28.42 -2.76
CA THR A 125 32.93 29.55 -3.56
C THR A 125 31.85 30.58 -3.90
N GLY A 126 30.60 30.36 -3.47
CA GLY A 126 29.48 31.26 -3.73
C GLY A 126 28.78 31.05 -5.08
N GLU A 127 29.10 29.96 -5.80
CA GLU A 127 28.42 29.60 -7.04
C GLU A 127 27.07 28.93 -6.75
N PRO A 128 26.02 29.21 -7.54
CA PRO A 128 24.71 28.61 -7.32
C PRO A 128 24.73 27.11 -7.65
N ILE A 129 24.26 26.30 -6.71
CA ILE A 129 23.99 24.88 -6.94
C ILE A 129 22.53 24.75 -7.35
N PRO A 130 22.21 24.12 -8.49
CA PRO A 130 20.83 23.91 -8.89
C PRO A 130 20.08 23.09 -7.83
N ALA A 131 18.76 23.24 -7.81
CA ALA A 131 17.91 22.37 -6.99
C ALA A 131 18.11 20.90 -7.40
N ALA A 132 17.86 19.96 -6.48
CA ALA A 132 18.02 18.53 -6.77
C ALA A 132 17.04 18.05 -7.85
N PHE A 133 15.85 18.65 -7.89
CA PHE A 133 14.78 18.35 -8.85
C PHE A 133 14.18 19.68 -9.37
N PRO A 134 14.88 20.37 -10.30
CA PRO A 134 14.47 21.69 -10.77
C PRO A 134 13.20 21.67 -11.64
N VAL A 135 12.97 20.61 -12.42
CA VAL A 135 11.80 20.50 -13.32
C VAL A 135 10.53 20.23 -12.52
N ILE A 136 10.58 19.34 -11.53
CA ILE A 136 9.48 19.08 -10.59
C ILE A 136 9.18 20.36 -9.80
N GLY A 137 10.22 21.04 -9.31
CA GLY A 137 10.06 22.29 -8.58
C GLY A 137 9.39 23.39 -9.42
N ALA A 138 9.69 23.46 -10.72
CA ALA A 138 9.02 24.38 -11.64
C ALA A 138 7.55 23.98 -11.89
N ALA A 139 7.27 22.69 -12.13
CA ALA A 139 5.92 22.20 -12.38
C ALA A 139 4.98 22.35 -11.17
N VAL A 140 5.50 22.14 -9.95
CA VAL A 140 4.76 22.41 -8.70
C VAL A 140 4.47 23.90 -8.57
N ALA A 141 5.47 24.77 -8.80
CA ALA A 141 5.28 26.21 -8.71
C ALA A 141 4.26 26.77 -9.72
N ALA A 142 4.18 26.18 -10.91
CA ALA A 142 3.19 26.52 -11.93
C ALA A 142 1.79 25.94 -11.64
N GLY A 143 1.63 25.10 -10.61
CA GLY A 143 0.39 24.40 -10.33
C GLY A 143 0.04 23.33 -11.38
N ALA A 144 1.01 22.93 -12.22
CA ALA A 144 0.85 21.86 -13.20
C ALA A 144 0.92 20.49 -12.53
N LEU A 145 1.82 20.31 -11.55
CA LEU A 145 2.03 19.07 -10.82
C LEU A 145 1.60 19.21 -9.35
N GLY A 146 0.82 18.24 -8.85
CA GLY A 146 0.41 18.20 -7.44
C GLY A 146 1.50 17.67 -6.51
N LEU A 147 1.39 17.95 -5.21
CA LEU A 147 2.40 17.50 -4.22
C LEU A 147 2.49 15.97 -4.10
N ASP A 148 1.40 15.25 -4.31
CA ASP A 148 1.41 13.79 -4.25
C ASP A 148 2.18 13.17 -5.42
N GLY A 149 2.02 13.72 -6.62
CA GLY A 149 2.80 13.34 -7.81
C GLY A 149 4.28 13.69 -7.65
N ALA A 150 4.57 14.91 -7.18
CA ALA A 150 5.94 15.33 -6.87
C ALA A 150 6.60 14.41 -5.82
N ASP A 151 5.90 14.09 -4.72
CA ASP A 151 6.40 13.22 -3.67
C ASP A 151 6.63 11.78 -4.16
N ALA A 152 5.73 11.26 -4.99
CA ALA A 152 5.83 9.96 -5.62
C ALA A 152 7.09 9.84 -6.47
N ILE A 153 7.40 10.85 -7.28
CA ILE A 153 8.59 10.87 -8.14
C ILE A 153 9.87 11.08 -7.31
N ILE A 154 9.92 12.14 -6.48
CA ILE A 154 11.10 12.51 -5.68
C ILE A 154 11.53 11.37 -4.77
N THR A 155 10.57 10.73 -4.06
CA THR A 155 10.88 9.64 -3.12
C THR A 155 11.61 8.50 -3.82
N VAL A 156 11.26 8.22 -5.07
CA VAL A 156 11.86 7.14 -5.85
C VAL A 156 13.19 7.56 -6.45
N LEU A 157 13.32 8.77 -6.99
CA LEU A 157 14.55 9.22 -7.67
C LEU A 157 15.67 9.65 -6.71
N THR A 158 15.35 10.12 -5.50
CA THR A 158 16.34 10.64 -4.52
C THR A 158 17.50 9.67 -4.24
N PRO A 159 17.29 8.36 -4.02
CA PRO A 159 18.38 7.39 -3.87
C PRO A 159 19.31 7.26 -5.09
N GLY A 160 18.86 7.70 -6.27
CA GLY A 160 19.64 7.73 -7.51
C GLY A 160 20.63 8.89 -7.59
N LEU A 161 20.38 10.00 -6.87
CA LEU A 161 21.23 11.22 -6.90
C LEU A 161 22.74 10.96 -6.77
N PRO A 162 23.23 10.12 -5.83
CA PRO A 162 24.66 9.88 -5.70
C PRO A 162 25.23 8.83 -6.68
N ARG A 163 24.40 8.18 -7.50
CA ARG A 163 24.78 7.00 -8.30
C ARG A 163 24.52 7.14 -9.79
N VAL A 164 23.65 8.06 -10.19
CA VAL A 164 23.23 8.27 -11.58
C VAL A 164 23.81 9.60 -12.07
N HIS A 165 24.21 9.66 -13.34
CA HIS A 165 24.71 10.89 -13.93
C HIS A 165 23.63 12.00 -13.88
N PRO A 166 23.96 13.24 -13.47
CA PRO A 166 22.98 14.32 -13.32
C PRO A 166 22.11 14.56 -14.56
N ASP A 167 22.69 14.54 -15.76
CA ASP A 167 21.95 14.75 -17.01
C ASP A 167 20.91 13.66 -17.28
N GLN A 168 21.25 12.39 -17.00
CA GLN A 168 20.31 11.28 -17.16
C GLN A 168 19.18 11.34 -16.15
N LEU A 169 19.49 11.76 -14.92
CA LEU A 169 18.49 11.98 -13.90
C LEU A 169 17.57 13.16 -14.25
N GLY A 170 18.12 14.21 -14.85
CA GLY A 170 17.35 15.35 -15.38
C GLY A 170 16.42 14.96 -16.53
N LEU A 171 16.85 14.07 -17.42
CA LEU A 171 15.97 13.52 -18.47
C LEU A 171 14.83 12.69 -17.88
N ALA A 172 15.12 11.83 -16.90
CA ALA A 172 14.09 11.07 -16.20
C ALA A 172 13.10 11.98 -15.47
N GLU A 173 13.61 13.01 -14.79
CA GLU A 173 12.79 14.02 -14.14
C GLU A 173 11.82 14.69 -15.12
N ALA A 174 12.34 15.18 -16.26
CA ALA A 174 11.53 15.85 -17.27
C ALA A 174 10.47 14.94 -17.88
N ALA A 175 10.82 13.69 -18.22
CA ALA A 175 9.90 12.72 -18.79
C ALA A 175 8.78 12.34 -17.80
N LEU A 176 9.13 12.15 -16.52
CA LEU A 176 8.15 11.84 -15.47
C LEU A 176 7.21 12.99 -15.18
N VAL A 177 7.71 14.23 -15.19
CA VAL A 177 6.87 15.42 -15.09
C VAL A 177 5.93 15.50 -16.29
N ALA A 178 6.44 15.34 -17.51
CA ALA A 178 5.62 15.41 -18.72
C ALA A 178 4.50 14.36 -18.72
N ALA A 179 4.80 13.12 -18.32
CA ALA A 179 3.78 12.07 -18.15
C ALA A 179 2.74 12.43 -17.08
N ALA A 180 3.20 12.93 -15.92
CA ALA A 180 2.31 13.29 -14.82
C ALA A 180 1.41 14.49 -15.13
N THR A 181 1.84 15.39 -16.02
CA THR A 181 1.08 16.57 -16.44
C THR A 181 0.32 16.38 -17.75
N GLY A 182 0.52 15.26 -18.45
CA GLY A 182 -0.11 15.00 -19.75
C GLY A 182 0.52 15.78 -20.91
N THR A 183 1.77 16.21 -20.79
CA THR A 183 2.48 17.00 -21.81
C THR A 183 3.52 16.18 -22.59
N SER A 184 3.48 14.85 -22.47
CA SER A 184 4.43 13.92 -23.10
C SER A 184 4.07 13.52 -24.55
N GLY A 185 3.08 14.18 -25.18
CA GLY A 185 2.75 13.97 -26.59
C GLY A 185 3.58 14.86 -27.51
N GLU A 186 4.30 14.27 -28.46
CA GLU A 186 5.16 14.97 -29.43
C GLU A 186 4.42 15.65 -30.60
N ASP A 187 3.09 15.58 -30.68
CA ASP A 187 2.33 16.26 -31.73
C ASP A 187 1.97 17.70 -31.33
N SER A 188 2.99 18.55 -31.24
CA SER A 188 2.86 20.01 -31.33
C SER A 188 2.97 20.47 -32.79
N GLY A 189 2.21 19.83 -33.68
CA GLY A 189 1.90 20.41 -34.98
C GLY A 189 0.90 21.55 -34.81
N GLU A 190 1.01 22.60 -35.63
CA GLU A 190 0.15 23.80 -35.56
C GLU A 190 -1.35 23.53 -35.82
N ASP A 191 -1.76 22.26 -35.99
CA ASP A 191 -3.11 21.81 -36.33
C ASP A 191 -3.70 20.76 -35.37
N SER A 192 -3.04 20.41 -34.26
CA SER A 192 -3.60 19.52 -33.23
C SER A 192 -4.37 20.30 -32.16
N GLY A 193 -5.68 20.39 -32.34
CA GLY A 193 -6.59 20.84 -31.27
C GLY A 193 -6.54 19.90 -30.06
N GLU A 194 -6.48 20.47 -28.86
CA GLU A 194 -6.81 19.92 -27.53
C GLU A 194 -6.30 18.53 -27.07
N ASP A 195 -5.55 17.77 -27.87
CA ASP A 195 -5.08 16.42 -27.52
C ASP A 195 -3.70 16.43 -26.84
N GLY A 196 -3.66 16.97 -25.61
CA GLY A 196 -2.58 16.65 -24.68
C GLY A 196 -2.63 15.17 -24.25
N GLY A 197 -1.48 14.56 -23.97
CA GLY A 197 -1.44 13.20 -23.43
C GLY A 197 -2.24 13.08 -22.13
N VAL A 198 -2.78 11.89 -21.83
CA VAL A 198 -3.57 11.68 -20.60
C VAL A 198 -2.64 11.76 -19.37
N PRO A 199 -2.88 12.68 -18.41
CA PRO A 199 -2.08 12.77 -17.19
C PRO A 199 -2.15 11.48 -16.37
N VAL A 200 -1.03 11.04 -15.81
CA VAL A 200 -0.98 9.85 -14.95
C VAL A 200 -1.16 10.18 -13.47
N SER A 201 -1.77 9.27 -12.72
CA SER A 201 -1.93 9.42 -11.27
C SER A 201 -0.59 9.39 -10.52
N ALA A 202 -0.58 9.85 -9.26
CA ALA A 202 0.62 9.79 -8.42
C ALA A 202 1.15 8.36 -8.22
N ASP A 203 0.25 7.37 -8.12
CA ASP A 203 0.64 5.96 -8.00
C ASP A 203 1.31 5.44 -9.26
N LEU A 204 0.78 5.77 -10.44
CA LEU A 204 1.41 5.43 -11.71
C LEU A 204 2.72 6.18 -11.92
N SER A 205 2.80 7.45 -11.50
CA SER A 205 4.05 8.23 -11.50
C SER A 205 5.13 7.56 -10.66
N ARG A 206 4.77 7.00 -9.49
CA ARG A 206 5.68 6.22 -8.63
C ARG A 206 6.21 4.97 -9.35
N VAL A 207 5.33 4.24 -10.04
CA VAL A 207 5.70 3.04 -10.80
C VAL A 207 6.64 3.41 -11.95
N GLN A 208 6.30 4.44 -12.73
CA GLN A 208 7.16 4.92 -13.81
C GLN A 208 8.52 5.39 -13.29
N ALA A 209 8.57 6.14 -12.19
CA ALA A 209 9.82 6.58 -11.58
C ALA A 209 10.70 5.39 -11.14
N ALA A 210 10.08 4.30 -10.67
CA ALA A 210 10.81 3.09 -10.30
C ALA A 210 11.42 2.40 -11.52
N LEU A 211 10.69 2.37 -12.65
CA LEU A 211 11.21 1.85 -13.92
C LEU A 211 12.38 2.69 -14.44
N TRP A 212 12.26 4.02 -14.42
CA TRP A 212 13.34 4.93 -14.79
C TRP A 212 14.58 4.69 -13.93
N LEU A 213 14.45 4.66 -12.61
CA LEU A 213 15.59 4.44 -11.73
C LEU A 213 16.21 3.05 -11.93
N ALA A 214 15.40 2.01 -12.12
CA ALA A 214 15.91 0.66 -12.39
C ALA A 214 16.71 0.61 -13.70
N HIS A 215 16.28 1.34 -14.72
CA HIS A 215 17.00 1.44 -15.99
C HIS A 215 18.30 2.26 -15.87
N LEU A 216 18.25 3.38 -15.15
CA LEU A 216 19.40 4.27 -14.97
C LEU A 216 20.45 3.75 -13.97
N ASN A 217 20.06 2.88 -13.05
CA ASN A 217 20.91 2.30 -12.03
C ASN A 217 20.65 0.80 -11.87
N PRO A 218 21.04 -0.02 -12.87
CA PRO A 218 20.81 -1.46 -12.84
C PRO A 218 21.50 -2.12 -11.64
N ASP A 219 22.73 -1.69 -11.32
CA ASP A 219 23.53 -2.21 -10.21
C ASP A 219 22.95 -1.82 -8.84
N GLY A 220 22.09 -0.81 -8.77
CA GLY A 220 21.42 -0.39 -7.54
C GLY A 220 20.48 -1.45 -6.96
N ALA A 221 20.07 -2.43 -7.76
CA ALA A 221 19.25 -3.56 -7.33
C ALA A 221 20.04 -4.57 -6.49
N GLU A 222 21.32 -4.80 -6.78
CA GLU A 222 22.13 -5.86 -6.15
C GLU A 222 22.31 -5.64 -4.63
N PRO A 223 22.63 -4.42 -4.11
CA PRO A 223 22.64 -4.17 -2.67
C PRO A 223 21.26 -4.35 -2.00
N ARG A 224 20.16 -4.07 -2.72
CA ARG A 224 18.80 -4.28 -2.22
C ARG A 224 18.44 -5.76 -2.20
N GLU A 225 18.92 -6.54 -3.16
CA GLU A 225 18.70 -7.97 -3.23
C GLU A 225 19.42 -8.69 -2.09
N VAL A 226 20.68 -8.34 -1.79
CA VAL A 226 21.39 -8.91 -0.63
C VAL A 226 20.63 -8.61 0.67
N GLN A 227 20.15 -7.38 0.85
CA GLN A 227 19.34 -7.01 2.02
C GLN A 227 17.98 -7.72 2.05
N ALA A 228 17.29 -7.83 0.91
CA ALA A 228 16.02 -8.55 0.80
C ALA A 228 16.22 -10.03 1.12
N MET A 229 17.30 -10.63 0.63
CA MET A 229 17.70 -11.99 0.92
C MET A 229 17.95 -12.18 2.43
N GLN A 230 18.65 -11.27 3.09
CA GLN A 230 18.86 -11.33 4.54
C GLN A 230 17.58 -11.12 5.36
N ASN A 231 16.65 -10.29 4.87
CA ASN A 231 15.44 -9.91 5.59
C ASN A 231 14.21 -10.77 5.25
N ARG A 232 14.29 -11.65 4.24
CA ARG A 232 13.19 -12.54 3.87
C ARG A 232 12.88 -13.50 5.02
N GLY A 233 11.62 -13.78 5.23
CA GLY A 233 11.20 -14.72 6.26
C GLY A 233 9.70 -14.84 6.35
N LEU A 234 9.24 -15.97 6.87
CA LEU A 234 7.84 -16.28 7.15
C LEU A 234 7.76 -16.83 8.58
N ARG A 235 7.07 -16.12 9.47
CA ARG A 235 6.96 -16.44 10.89
C ARG A 235 5.50 -16.60 11.29
N PHE A 236 5.20 -17.69 11.98
CA PHE A 236 3.95 -17.90 12.69
C PHE A 236 4.15 -17.45 14.15
N GLY A 237 3.39 -16.45 14.59
CA GLY A 237 3.49 -15.90 15.94
C GLY A 237 2.73 -16.72 16.97
N ARG A 238 2.61 -16.18 18.19
CA ARG A 238 1.72 -16.74 19.22
C ARG A 238 0.28 -16.35 18.92
N GLU A 239 -0.65 -17.22 19.28
CA GLU A 239 -2.08 -16.97 19.10
C GLU A 239 -2.53 -15.72 19.85
N GLN A 240 -3.38 -14.94 19.16
CA GLN A 240 -4.00 -13.72 19.67
C GLN A 240 -5.44 -13.65 19.16
N GLY A 241 -6.40 -13.82 20.06
CA GLY A 241 -7.83 -13.69 19.73
C GLY A 241 -8.36 -14.81 18.83
N GLY A 242 -7.85 -16.03 18.99
CA GLY A 242 -8.21 -17.22 18.21
C GLY A 242 -7.49 -17.32 16.86
N LEU A 243 -6.56 -16.41 16.56
CA LEU A 243 -5.84 -16.35 15.28
C LEU A 243 -4.32 -16.41 15.53
N ILE A 244 -3.60 -17.07 14.62
CA ILE A 244 -2.13 -17.08 14.63
C ILE A 244 -1.64 -16.01 13.64
N PRO A 245 -0.99 -14.93 14.09
CA PRO A 245 -0.49 -13.90 13.20
C PRO A 245 0.66 -14.46 12.35
N VAL A 246 0.54 -14.29 11.04
CA VAL A 246 1.61 -14.63 10.09
C VAL A 246 2.31 -13.33 9.69
N THR A 247 3.61 -13.24 9.99
CA THR A 247 4.42 -12.04 9.70
C THR A 247 5.64 -12.41 8.88
N GLY A 248 6.11 -11.50 8.03
CA GLY A 248 7.24 -11.81 7.17
C GLY A 248 7.35 -10.91 5.96
N MET A 249 8.50 -10.99 5.30
CA MET A 249 8.75 -10.38 4.00
C MET A 249 9.06 -11.51 3.02
N LEU A 250 8.28 -11.58 1.95
CA LEU A 250 8.51 -12.53 0.85
C LEU A 250 9.41 -11.87 -0.20
N MET A 251 10.19 -12.69 -0.90
CA MET A 251 10.86 -12.23 -2.12
C MET A 251 9.80 -11.83 -3.17
N PRO A 252 10.07 -10.82 -4.03
CA PRO A 252 9.11 -10.35 -5.02
C PRO A 252 8.55 -11.48 -5.89
N GLU A 253 9.38 -12.41 -6.35
CA GLU A 253 9.00 -13.56 -7.16
C GLU A 253 8.12 -14.56 -6.39
N THR A 254 8.43 -14.84 -5.13
CA THR A 254 7.57 -15.68 -4.26
C THR A 254 6.22 -15.02 -4.01
N ALA A 255 6.20 -13.70 -3.75
CA ALA A 255 4.98 -12.95 -3.54
C ALA A 255 4.12 -12.90 -4.81
N ALA A 256 4.74 -12.72 -6.00
CA ALA A 256 4.05 -12.74 -7.28
C ALA A 256 3.42 -14.11 -7.56
N ALA A 257 4.15 -15.20 -7.33
CA ALA A 257 3.64 -16.56 -7.46
C ALA A 257 2.47 -16.82 -6.51
N ALA A 258 2.61 -16.48 -5.22
CA ALA A 258 1.54 -16.64 -4.22
C ALA A 258 0.29 -15.83 -4.59
N LYS A 259 0.45 -14.56 -4.98
CA LYS A 259 -0.65 -13.71 -5.46
C LYS A 259 -1.35 -14.32 -6.67
N ARG A 260 -0.60 -14.77 -7.69
CA ARG A 260 -1.16 -15.41 -8.89
C ARG A 260 -1.99 -16.64 -8.57
N VAL A 261 -1.54 -17.50 -7.65
CA VAL A 261 -2.30 -18.68 -7.21
C VAL A 261 -3.59 -18.24 -6.50
N ILE A 262 -3.49 -17.29 -5.56
CA ILE A 262 -4.67 -16.77 -4.84
C ILE A 262 -5.67 -16.13 -5.80
N ASP A 263 -5.19 -15.30 -6.72
CA ASP A 263 -6.01 -14.62 -7.73
C ASP A 263 -6.68 -15.64 -8.66
N ALA A 264 -6.03 -16.75 -8.99
CA ALA A 264 -6.63 -17.85 -9.75
C ALA A 264 -7.78 -18.53 -8.98
N TYR A 265 -7.65 -18.73 -7.67
CA TYR A 265 -8.75 -19.26 -6.84
C TYR A 265 -9.87 -18.23 -6.60
N MET A 266 -9.54 -16.95 -6.58
CA MET A 266 -10.52 -15.85 -6.50
C MET A 266 -11.24 -15.62 -7.83
N SER A 267 -10.62 -16.01 -8.95
CA SER A 267 -11.18 -15.90 -10.29
C SER A 267 -12.37 -16.84 -10.45
N PRO A 268 -13.56 -16.31 -10.75
CA PRO A 268 -14.73 -17.15 -10.95
C PRO A 268 -14.64 -18.04 -12.21
N ARG A 269 -13.73 -17.71 -13.13
CA ARG A 269 -13.49 -18.49 -14.36
C ARG A 269 -12.55 -19.67 -14.16
N THR A 270 -11.81 -19.71 -13.06
CA THR A 270 -10.70 -20.65 -12.85
C THR A 270 -10.84 -21.46 -11.57
N ALA A 271 -11.69 -21.03 -10.63
CA ALA A 271 -11.97 -21.79 -9.42
C ALA A 271 -12.65 -23.12 -9.76
N PRO A 272 -12.18 -24.26 -9.22
CA PRO A 272 -12.83 -25.55 -9.38
C PRO A 272 -14.06 -25.60 -8.45
N VAL A 273 -15.09 -24.81 -8.75
CA VAL A 273 -16.41 -25.01 -8.18
C VAL A 273 -17.07 -26.06 -9.08
N ALA A 274 -17.34 -27.23 -8.51
CA ALA A 274 -18.02 -28.30 -9.21
C ALA A 274 -19.34 -27.76 -9.78
N PHE A 275 -19.45 -27.77 -11.11
CA PHE A 275 -20.63 -27.40 -11.90
C PHE A 275 -21.03 -25.92 -11.84
N ILE A 276 -20.24 -25.06 -12.49
CA ILE A 276 -20.78 -23.85 -13.10
C ILE A 276 -20.91 -24.16 -14.61
N ASP A 277 -22.10 -23.98 -15.17
CA ASP A 277 -22.32 -24.02 -16.62
C ASP A 277 -21.32 -23.09 -17.31
N GLU A 278 -20.69 -23.55 -18.39
CA GLU A 278 -19.74 -22.77 -19.20
C GLU A 278 -20.33 -21.40 -19.62
N GLU A 279 -21.66 -21.34 -19.77
CA GLU A 279 -22.40 -20.13 -20.11
C GLU A 279 -22.51 -19.11 -18.96
N LEU A 280 -22.54 -19.55 -17.69
CA LEU A 280 -22.56 -18.70 -16.49
C LEU A 280 -21.17 -18.14 -16.15
N ALA A 281 -20.12 -18.95 -16.34
CA ALA A 281 -18.73 -18.51 -16.20
C ALA A 281 -18.33 -17.47 -17.26
N ALA A 282 -18.93 -17.54 -18.47
CA ALA A 282 -18.71 -16.56 -19.53
C ALA A 282 -19.28 -15.17 -19.20
N ARG A 283 -20.46 -15.11 -18.55
CA ARG A 283 -21.17 -13.86 -18.20
C ARG A 283 -20.59 -13.12 -16.96
N GLY A 284 -19.70 -13.76 -16.19
CA GLY A 284 -19.10 -13.15 -14.99
C GLY A 284 -20.05 -13.03 -13.79
N GLU A 285 -21.24 -13.63 -13.89
CA GLU A 285 -22.29 -13.63 -12.87
C GLU A 285 -22.18 -14.88 -12.00
N THR A 286 -21.09 -14.98 -11.25
CA THR A 286 -20.83 -16.11 -10.33
C THR A 286 -20.33 -15.61 -8.98
N ARG A 287 -20.67 -14.36 -8.64
CA ARG A 287 -20.64 -13.92 -7.26
C ARG A 287 -21.87 -14.54 -6.61
N ASP A 288 -21.67 -15.57 -5.79
CA ASP A 288 -22.72 -16.03 -4.88
C ASP A 288 -23.20 -14.79 -4.09
N PRO A 289 -24.43 -14.29 -4.34
CA PRO A 289 -24.93 -13.10 -3.68
C PRO A 289 -25.05 -13.29 -2.16
N GLY A 290 -25.04 -14.55 -1.70
CA GLY A 290 -25.05 -14.94 -0.29
C GLY A 290 -23.67 -15.02 0.38
N ASP A 291 -22.55 -14.95 -0.36
CA ASP A 291 -21.22 -15.02 0.23
C ASP A 291 -20.81 -13.67 0.84
N THR A 292 -21.09 -13.52 2.13
CA THR A 292 -20.84 -12.32 2.94
C THR A 292 -19.39 -12.18 3.44
N ARG A 293 -18.50 -13.13 3.14
CA ARG A 293 -17.11 -13.07 3.60
C ARG A 293 -16.34 -11.91 2.96
N THR A 294 -15.48 -11.28 3.76
CA THR A 294 -14.60 -10.21 3.28
C THR A 294 -13.54 -10.77 2.31
N PRO A 295 -12.94 -9.94 1.44
CA PRO A 295 -11.86 -10.39 0.55
C PRO A 295 -10.71 -11.08 1.29
N ASP A 296 -10.35 -10.60 2.48
CA ASP A 296 -9.26 -11.20 3.26
C ASP A 296 -9.65 -12.53 3.90
N GLN A 297 -10.90 -12.71 4.31
CA GLN A 297 -11.41 -14.01 4.75
C GLN A 297 -11.37 -15.04 3.60
N LYS A 298 -11.74 -14.65 2.38
CA LYS A 298 -11.64 -15.54 1.21
C LYS A 298 -10.19 -15.93 0.91
N ARG A 299 -9.26 -14.97 0.97
CA ARG A 299 -7.82 -15.25 0.81
C ARG A 299 -7.28 -16.20 1.86
N HIS A 300 -7.73 -16.07 3.11
CA HIS A 300 -7.40 -17.01 4.18
C HIS A 300 -7.86 -18.44 3.85
N ASP A 301 -9.11 -18.60 3.44
CA ASP A 301 -9.66 -19.92 3.11
C ASP A 301 -8.93 -20.54 1.91
N ILE A 302 -8.60 -19.73 0.91
CA ILE A 302 -7.77 -20.14 -0.25
C ILE A 302 -6.38 -20.56 0.20
N PHE A 303 -5.75 -19.82 1.12
CA PHE A 303 -4.46 -20.19 1.67
C PHE A 303 -4.52 -21.55 2.38
N ALA A 304 -5.59 -21.82 3.16
CA ALA A 304 -5.81 -23.13 3.77
C ALA A 304 -5.95 -24.24 2.71
N VAL A 305 -6.65 -23.99 1.60
CA VAL A 305 -6.75 -24.93 0.46
C VAL A 305 -5.38 -25.19 -0.17
N ILE A 306 -4.57 -24.15 -0.39
CA ILE A 306 -3.22 -24.27 -0.96
C ILE A 306 -2.35 -25.15 -0.04
N VAL A 307 -2.34 -24.87 1.26
CA VAL A 307 -1.58 -25.66 2.25
C VAL A 307 -2.05 -27.11 2.29
N ALA A 308 -3.37 -27.34 2.31
CA ALA A 308 -3.93 -28.69 2.32
C ALA A 308 -3.66 -29.47 1.02
N THR A 309 -3.55 -28.77 -0.11
CA THR A 309 -3.21 -29.36 -1.41
C THR A 309 -1.73 -29.69 -1.48
N ALA A 310 -0.87 -28.76 -1.06
CA ALA A 310 0.57 -28.98 -0.94
C ALA A 310 0.85 -30.17 0.00
N ALA A 311 0.23 -30.24 1.17
CA ALA A 311 0.42 -31.34 2.12
C ALA A 311 0.09 -32.75 1.55
N LYS A 312 -0.74 -32.83 0.50
CA LYS A 312 -1.12 -34.08 -0.18
C LYS A 312 -0.33 -34.36 -1.45
N ALA A 313 0.46 -33.41 -1.93
CA ALA A 313 1.24 -33.58 -3.14
C ALA A 313 2.32 -34.66 -2.93
N THR A 314 2.54 -35.50 -3.95
CA THR A 314 3.49 -36.62 -3.87
C THR A 314 4.93 -36.17 -3.62
N GLU A 315 5.27 -34.97 -4.07
CA GLU A 315 6.61 -34.37 -3.91
C GLU A 315 6.82 -33.70 -2.53
N THR A 316 5.80 -33.65 -1.69
CA THR A 316 5.91 -33.04 -0.38
C THR A 316 6.72 -33.93 0.56
N PRO A 317 7.73 -33.38 1.27
CA PRO A 317 8.53 -34.15 2.21
C PRO A 317 7.67 -34.86 3.26
N THR A 318 8.05 -36.11 3.58
CA THR A 318 7.39 -36.88 4.62
C THR A 318 7.97 -36.57 6.00
N ILE A 319 7.14 -36.63 7.02
CA ILE A 319 7.54 -36.58 8.42
C ILE A 319 7.34 -37.99 8.98
N ALA A 320 8.41 -38.63 9.44
CA ALA A 320 8.40 -40.01 9.94
C ALA A 320 7.80 -41.05 8.94
N GLY A 321 7.95 -40.82 7.63
CA GLY A 321 7.48 -41.73 6.59
C GLY A 321 6.05 -41.49 6.11
N ASP A 322 5.31 -40.56 6.73
CA ASP A 322 3.94 -40.19 6.35
C ASP A 322 3.86 -38.73 5.85
N ALA A 323 2.77 -38.41 5.15
CA ALA A 323 2.46 -37.03 4.78
C ALA A 323 2.35 -36.14 6.04
N PRO A 324 2.73 -34.85 5.98
CA PRO A 324 2.64 -33.93 7.12
C PRO A 324 1.20 -33.88 7.66
N THR A 325 0.93 -34.59 8.74
CA THR A 325 -0.42 -34.81 9.26
C THR A 325 -0.58 -34.05 10.57
N VAL A 326 -1.58 -33.17 10.63
CA VAL A 326 -1.95 -32.47 11.86
C VAL A 326 -2.67 -33.46 12.79
N LEU A 327 -2.14 -33.65 14.00
CA LEU A 327 -2.76 -34.49 15.02
C LEU A 327 -3.66 -33.64 15.91
N VAL A 328 -4.89 -34.10 16.10
CA VAL A 328 -5.89 -33.45 16.96
C VAL A 328 -6.33 -34.46 18.01
N SER A 329 -6.26 -34.07 19.28
CA SER A 329 -6.72 -34.89 20.39
C SER A 329 -7.93 -34.25 21.09
N VAL A 330 -8.92 -35.05 21.40
CA VAL A 330 -10.13 -34.66 22.13
C VAL A 330 -10.57 -35.84 23.00
N ARG A 331 -11.15 -35.56 24.18
CA ARG A 331 -11.69 -36.64 25.02
C ARG A 331 -12.92 -37.24 24.36
N GLN A 332 -13.05 -38.56 24.41
CA GLN A 332 -14.18 -39.26 23.79
C GLN A 332 -15.54 -38.80 24.34
N GLU A 333 -15.62 -38.57 25.65
CA GLU A 333 -16.83 -38.07 26.32
C GLU A 333 -17.24 -36.68 25.84
N ASP A 334 -16.26 -35.81 25.62
CA ASP A 334 -16.43 -34.44 25.13
C ASP A 334 -16.89 -34.44 23.66
N LEU A 335 -16.28 -35.30 22.84
CA LEU A 335 -16.70 -35.52 21.46
C LEU A 335 -18.13 -36.07 21.33
N ALA A 336 -18.48 -37.05 22.18
CA ALA A 336 -19.81 -37.65 22.19
C ALA A 336 -20.90 -36.68 22.67
N ALA A 337 -20.60 -35.86 23.68
CA ALA A 337 -21.53 -34.89 24.24
C ALA A 337 -21.52 -33.52 23.52
N ASN A 338 -20.74 -33.37 22.45
CA ASN A 338 -20.55 -32.12 21.72
C ASN A 338 -20.18 -30.91 22.61
N ARG A 339 -19.27 -31.12 23.55
CA ARG A 339 -18.84 -30.08 24.50
C ARG A 339 -17.33 -30.16 24.68
N GLY A 340 -16.72 -29.09 25.16
CA GLY A 340 -15.28 -29.04 25.42
C GLY A 340 -14.48 -28.52 24.23
N VAL A 341 -13.22 -28.92 24.14
CA VAL A 341 -12.25 -28.41 23.16
C VAL A 341 -11.31 -29.52 22.67
N GLY A 342 -10.81 -29.37 21.45
CA GLY A 342 -9.71 -30.18 20.91
C GLY A 342 -8.36 -29.51 21.09
N HIS A 343 -7.29 -30.30 21.08
CA HIS A 343 -5.92 -29.83 21.17
C HIS A 343 -5.14 -30.29 19.93
N ILE A 344 -4.50 -29.35 19.24
CA ILE A 344 -3.69 -29.61 18.06
C ILE A 344 -2.23 -29.79 18.49
N ASP A 345 -1.56 -30.82 17.97
CA ASP A 345 -0.13 -30.99 18.21
C ASP A 345 0.69 -29.84 17.60
N GLY A 346 1.56 -29.23 18.40
CA GLY A 346 2.34 -28.05 18.03
C GLY A 346 1.63 -26.70 18.13
N VAL A 347 0.37 -26.65 18.58
CA VAL A 347 -0.37 -25.40 18.82
C VAL A 347 -0.93 -25.38 20.25
N GLU A 348 -0.55 -24.39 21.05
CA GLU A 348 -0.99 -24.29 22.45
C GLU A 348 -2.48 -23.95 22.59
N THR A 349 -3.05 -23.28 21.58
CA THR A 349 -4.44 -22.83 21.62
C THR A 349 -5.40 -23.98 21.35
N PRO A 350 -6.38 -24.22 22.25
CA PRO A 350 -7.42 -25.20 22.02
C PRO A 350 -8.36 -24.76 20.90
N ILE A 351 -8.89 -25.73 20.16
CA ILE A 351 -9.84 -25.50 19.07
C ILE A 351 -11.26 -25.91 19.46
N SER A 352 -12.24 -25.27 18.81
CA SER A 352 -13.65 -25.57 19.04
C SER A 352 -14.03 -26.98 18.61
N MET A 353 -15.10 -27.52 19.20
CA MET A 353 -15.65 -28.82 18.78
C MET A 353 -16.08 -28.86 17.32
N ASP A 354 -16.50 -27.73 16.75
CA ASP A 354 -16.84 -27.63 15.33
C ASP A 354 -15.60 -27.79 14.45
N ALA A 355 -14.48 -27.16 14.80
CA ALA A 355 -13.22 -27.33 14.08
C ALA A 355 -12.69 -28.79 14.18
N VAL A 356 -12.86 -29.43 15.35
CA VAL A 356 -12.53 -30.85 15.54
C VAL A 356 -13.35 -31.73 14.60
N ARG A 357 -14.66 -31.51 14.50
CA ARG A 357 -15.55 -32.27 13.61
C ARG A 357 -15.22 -32.08 12.13
N GLN A 358 -14.97 -30.84 11.73
CA GLN A 358 -14.54 -30.53 10.37
C GLN A 358 -13.26 -31.29 10.00
N MET A 359 -12.30 -31.37 10.92
CA MET A 359 -11.07 -32.14 10.72
C MET A 359 -11.31 -33.66 10.69
N ILE A 360 -12.25 -34.19 11.48
CA ILE A 360 -12.68 -35.60 11.41
C ILE A 360 -13.30 -35.88 10.03
N CYS A 361 -14.17 -35.02 9.52
CA CYS A 361 -14.81 -35.17 8.21
C CYS A 361 -13.80 -35.23 7.06
N ALA A 362 -12.74 -34.40 7.13
CA ALA A 362 -11.69 -34.36 6.11
C ALA A 362 -10.65 -35.49 6.28
N GLY A 363 -10.18 -35.68 7.51
CA GLY A 363 -9.01 -36.46 7.88
C GLY A 363 -9.30 -37.88 8.35
N GLY A 364 -10.50 -38.18 8.85
CA GLY A 364 -10.83 -39.39 9.60
C GLY A 364 -10.47 -39.27 11.09
N LEU A 365 -10.93 -40.22 11.91
CA LEU A 365 -10.65 -40.30 13.34
C LEU A 365 -9.93 -41.60 13.69
N GLN A 366 -9.12 -41.59 14.73
CA GLN A 366 -8.48 -42.78 15.29
C GLN A 366 -8.66 -42.76 16.80
N LYS A 367 -9.20 -43.86 17.35
CA LYS A 367 -9.42 -43.96 18.81
C LYS A 367 -8.17 -44.46 19.49
N VAL A 368 -7.82 -43.83 20.62
CA VAL A 368 -6.71 -44.22 21.48
C VAL A 368 -7.24 -44.38 22.89
N VAL A 369 -7.00 -45.54 23.51
CA VAL A 369 -7.37 -45.80 24.90
C VAL A 369 -6.13 -45.66 25.77
N LEU A 370 -6.21 -44.79 26.79
CA LEU A 370 -5.13 -44.52 27.74
C LEU A 370 -5.47 -45.10 29.11
N LYS A 371 -4.49 -45.70 29.79
CA LYS A 371 -4.57 -46.03 31.22
C LYS A 371 -4.44 -44.76 32.07
N LYS A 372 -4.86 -44.81 33.34
CA LYS A 372 -4.76 -43.69 34.30
C LYS A 372 -3.34 -43.13 34.48
N ASN A 373 -2.31 -43.91 34.15
CA ASN A 373 -0.90 -43.49 34.20
C ASN A 373 -0.38 -42.96 32.84
N GLY A 374 -1.24 -42.71 31.86
CA GLY A 374 -0.89 -42.20 30.53
C GLY A 374 -0.37 -43.26 29.55
N LYS A 375 -0.27 -44.55 29.92
CA LYS A 375 0.14 -45.60 28.98
C LYS A 375 -0.94 -45.87 27.95
N ILE A 376 -0.56 -45.94 26.67
CA ILE A 376 -1.44 -46.39 25.58
C ILE A 376 -1.75 -47.88 25.80
N VAL A 377 -3.04 -48.20 25.80
CA VAL A 377 -3.57 -49.57 25.98
C VAL A 377 -4.05 -50.12 24.65
N GLU A 378 -4.67 -49.27 23.84
CA GLU A 378 -5.26 -49.64 22.56
C GLU A 378 -5.10 -48.48 21.58
N LEU A 379 -4.77 -48.82 20.35
CA LEU A 379 -4.70 -47.91 19.21
C LEU A 379 -5.55 -48.50 18.09
N GLY A 380 -6.69 -47.87 17.83
CA GLY A 380 -7.61 -48.31 16.76
C GLY A 380 -7.07 -48.02 15.37
N THR A 381 -7.72 -48.56 14.34
CA THR A 381 -7.46 -48.16 12.94
C THR A 381 -8.14 -46.84 12.59
N LYS A 382 -7.62 -46.15 11.57
CA LYS A 382 -8.21 -44.90 11.08
C LYS A 382 -9.58 -45.14 10.45
N GLU A 383 -10.62 -44.60 11.07
CA GLU A 383 -12.02 -44.66 10.61
C GLU A 383 -12.36 -43.37 9.84
N ARG A 384 -12.88 -43.49 8.62
CA ARG A 384 -13.47 -42.36 7.89
C ARG A 384 -14.99 -42.45 8.01
N THR A 385 -15.63 -41.41 8.56
CA THR A 385 -17.09 -41.34 8.74
C THR A 385 -17.85 -41.44 7.43
N PHE A 386 -17.32 -40.89 6.34
CA PHE A 386 -17.91 -40.98 5.00
C PHE A 386 -16.88 -41.39 3.95
N ASN A 387 -17.24 -42.39 3.14
CA ASN A 387 -16.44 -42.78 1.98
C ASN A 387 -16.61 -41.75 0.84
N ARG A 388 -15.77 -41.86 -0.21
CA ARG A 388 -15.75 -40.89 -1.32
C ARG A 388 -17.10 -40.83 -2.06
N ALA A 389 -17.78 -41.96 -2.23
CA ALA A 389 -19.06 -42.03 -2.93
C ALA A 389 -20.19 -41.37 -2.11
N GLN A 390 -20.23 -41.63 -0.80
CA GLN A 390 -21.18 -41.01 0.13
C GLN A 390 -21.02 -39.48 0.19
N ARG A 391 -19.79 -38.98 0.20
CA ARG A 391 -19.53 -37.53 0.14
C ARG A 391 -20.02 -36.90 -1.15
N ARG A 392 -19.80 -37.53 -2.30
CA ARG A 392 -20.32 -37.06 -3.59
C ARG A 392 -21.85 -37.04 -3.62
N ALA A 393 -22.49 -38.06 -3.03
CA ALA A 393 -23.95 -38.13 -2.92
C ALA A 393 -24.52 -37.02 -2.02
N ILE A 394 -23.88 -36.75 -0.87
CA ILE A 394 -24.27 -35.65 0.03
C ILE A 394 -24.10 -34.30 -0.65
N MET A 395 -22.95 -34.05 -1.30
CA MET A 395 -22.70 -32.78 -2.00
C MET A 395 -23.71 -32.54 -3.13
N LEU A 396 -24.11 -33.58 -3.86
CA LEU A 396 -25.15 -33.48 -4.90
C LEU A 396 -26.53 -33.20 -4.30
N ARG A 397 -26.88 -33.83 -3.17
CA ARG A 397 -28.18 -33.64 -2.49
C ARG A 397 -28.30 -32.26 -1.86
N ASP A 398 -27.22 -31.78 -1.25
CA ASP A 398 -27.25 -30.66 -0.31
C ASP A 398 -26.61 -29.37 -0.87
N GLY A 399 -26.12 -29.41 -2.12
CA GLY A 399 -25.46 -28.26 -2.77
C GLY A 399 -24.11 -27.88 -2.14
N GLY A 400 -23.58 -28.70 -1.24
CA GLY A 400 -22.40 -28.41 -0.44
C GLY A 400 -22.30 -29.33 0.78
N CYS A 401 -21.34 -29.07 1.67
CA CYS A 401 -21.26 -29.75 2.95
C CYS A 401 -22.07 -28.97 3.99
N ILE A 402 -23.29 -29.41 4.31
CA ILE A 402 -24.20 -28.75 5.27
C ILE A 402 -24.19 -29.36 6.68
N ILE A 403 -23.40 -30.42 6.89
CA ILE A 403 -23.24 -31.10 8.18
C ILE A 403 -21.78 -30.92 8.62
N PRO A 404 -21.51 -30.28 9.77
CA PRO A 404 -20.15 -30.08 10.31
C PRO A 404 -19.37 -31.37 10.55
#